data_AF-A0A443QAZ8-F1
#
_entry.id   AF-A0A443QAZ8-F1
#
_cell.length_a   1.000
_cell.length_b   1.000
_cell.length_c   1.000
_cell.angle_alpha   90.00
_cell.angle_beta   90.00
_cell.angle_gamma   90.00
#
_symmetry.space_group_name_H-M   'P 1'
#
loop_
_entity.id
_entity.type
_entity.pdbx_description
1 polymer ?
#
loop_
_entity_poly.entity_id
_entity_poly.type
_entity_poly.pdbx_seq_one_letter_code
_entity_poly.pdbx_strand_id
1 'polypeptide(L)'
;MESLSKEITGDPILKNYEKCFKGIGCLGTIHKIQLKEGAKPRIVATRRIPVALRDKVKTELDKLEEMGIIEKVNQPTEWINRLVTVQKPN
;
A
#
# COMPACT_ATOMS: atom_id res chain seq x y z
N MET A 1 13.61 -23.57 12.83
CA MET A 1 12.52 -22.67 12.39
C MET A 1 11.38 -23.57 12.00
N GLU A 2 10.46 -23.77 12.94
CA GLU A 2 9.36 -24.71 12.84
C GLU A 2 8.57 -24.46 11.54
N SER A 3 8.56 -25.48 10.69
CA SER A 3 7.74 -25.60 9.50
C SER A 3 6.27 -25.31 9.82
N LEU A 4 5.64 -24.36 9.13
CA LEU A 4 4.18 -24.21 9.17
C LEU A 4 3.54 -25.56 8.77
N SER A 5 2.84 -26.17 9.72
CA SER A 5 2.23 -27.48 9.62
C SER A 5 1.19 -27.53 8.49
N LYS A 6 1.25 -28.60 7.72
CA LYS A 6 0.43 -28.96 6.56
C LYS A 6 -1.04 -29.27 6.88
N GLU A 7 -1.62 -28.76 7.97
CA GLU A 7 -2.88 -29.30 8.54
C GLU A 7 -4.07 -28.35 8.65
N ILE A 8 -4.08 -27.20 7.97
CA ILE A 8 -5.22 -26.24 8.10
C ILE A 8 -6.14 -26.22 6.87
N THR A 9 -5.88 -27.01 5.83
CA THR A 9 -6.63 -26.94 4.56
C THR A 9 -8.12 -27.34 4.69
N GLY A 10 -8.52 -28.02 5.77
CA GLY A 10 -9.89 -28.47 6.03
C GLY A 10 -10.60 -27.78 7.20
N ASP A 11 -10.01 -26.75 7.81
CA ASP A 11 -10.59 -26.14 9.01
C ASP A 11 -11.90 -25.40 8.66
N PRO A 12 -13.05 -25.77 9.29
CA PRO A 12 -14.32 -25.10 9.06
C PRO A 12 -14.25 -23.59 9.36
N ILE A 13 -13.35 -23.14 10.23
CA ILE A 13 -13.14 -21.71 10.53
C ILE A 13 -12.57 -20.99 9.30
N LEU A 14 -11.56 -21.55 8.63
CA LEU A 14 -11.00 -20.93 7.43
C LEU A 14 -12.03 -20.84 6.29
N LYS A 15 -12.90 -21.86 6.18
CA LYS A 15 -13.99 -21.85 5.20
C LYS A 15 -15.07 -20.82 5.54
N ASN A 16 -15.46 -20.72 6.81
CA ASN A 16 -16.52 -19.81 7.26
C ASN A 16 -16.08 -18.33 7.24
N TYR A 17 -14.78 -18.06 7.42
CA TYR A 17 -14.21 -16.72 7.48
C TYR A 17 -13.19 -16.46 6.36
N GLU A 18 -13.37 -17.10 5.21
CA GLU A 18 -12.44 -17.00 4.06
C GLU A 18 -12.09 -15.55 3.71
N LYS A 19 -13.08 -14.66 3.78
CA LYS A 19 -12.93 -13.22 3.51
C LYS A 19 -11.98 -12.51 4.49
N CYS A 20 -11.83 -13.01 5.72
CA CYS A 20 -10.90 -12.46 6.71
C CYS A 20 -9.44 -12.82 6.42
N PHE A 21 -9.20 -13.84 5.59
CA PHE A 21 -7.87 -14.36 5.26
C PHE A 21 -7.44 -14.08 3.81
N LYS A 22 -8.29 -13.41 3.01
CA LYS A 22 -8.02 -13.10 1.60
C LYS A 22 -8.08 -11.59 1.34
N GLY A 23 -7.06 -11.09 0.65
CA GLY A 23 -6.97 -9.68 0.25
C GLY A 23 -6.55 -8.75 1.37
N ILE A 24 -6.59 -7.43 1.09
CA ILE A 24 -6.19 -6.39 2.04
C ILE A 24 -7.35 -5.85 2.89
N GLY A 25 -8.59 -6.05 2.42
CA GLY A 25 -9.81 -5.51 3.04
C GLY A 25 -10.01 -4.01 2.78
N CYS A 26 -11.18 -3.50 3.18
CA CYS A 26 -11.49 -2.07 3.13
C CYS A 26 -12.39 -1.71 4.31
N LEU A 27 -11.96 -0.77 5.16
CA LEU A 27 -12.82 -0.17 6.17
C LEU A 27 -13.69 0.84 5.44
N GLY A 28 -14.98 0.55 5.23
CA GLY A 28 -15.91 1.34 4.40
C GLY A 28 -16.23 2.75 4.95
N THR A 29 -15.33 3.34 5.72
CA THR A 29 -15.43 4.67 6.30
C THR A 29 -14.42 5.61 5.65
N ILE A 30 -14.86 6.82 5.36
CA ILE A 30 -13.97 7.87 4.84
C ILE A 30 -13.17 8.45 6.00
N HIS A 31 -11.85 8.36 5.92
CA HIS A 31 -10.96 8.97 6.89
C HIS A 31 -10.59 10.41 6.46
N LYS A 32 -10.87 11.39 7.33
CA LYS A 32 -10.45 12.77 7.14
C LYS A 32 -9.17 13.07 7.93
N ILE A 33 -8.07 13.32 7.21
CA ILE A 33 -6.79 13.72 7.79
C ILE A 33 -6.94 15.06 8.51
N GLN A 34 -6.68 15.10 9.82
CA GLN A 34 -6.72 16.32 10.63
C GLN A 34 -5.35 17.00 10.61
N LEU A 35 -5.32 18.28 10.22
CA LEU A 35 -4.11 19.09 10.25
C LEU A 35 -3.98 19.82 11.59
N LYS A 36 -2.75 20.02 12.05
CA LYS A 36 -2.46 20.87 13.21
C LYS A 36 -2.69 22.34 12.85
N GLU A 37 -3.03 23.14 13.85
CA GLU A 37 -3.13 24.60 13.68
C GLU A 37 -1.80 25.17 13.16
N GLY A 38 -1.87 26.02 12.13
CA GLY A 38 -0.70 26.60 11.47
C GLY A 38 0.10 25.66 10.56
N ALA A 39 -0.42 24.48 10.23
CA ALA A 39 0.23 23.57 9.27
C ALA A 39 0.36 24.25 7.89
N LYS A 40 1.59 24.29 7.37
CA LYS A 40 1.88 24.88 6.05
C LYS A 40 2.09 23.78 5.01
N PRO A 41 1.48 23.92 3.82
CA PRO A 41 1.70 22.98 2.73
C PRO A 41 3.17 22.92 2.33
N ARG A 42 3.62 21.72 1.95
CA ARG A 42 4.99 21.49 1.56
C ARG A 42 5.05 20.64 0.30
N ILE A 43 5.67 21.21 -0.72
CA ILE A 43 6.01 20.51 -1.95
C ILE A 43 7.46 20.05 -1.84
N VAL A 44 7.66 18.74 -1.94
CA VAL A 44 9.00 18.15 -1.91
C VAL A 44 9.26 17.37 -3.19
N ALA A 45 10.28 17.79 -3.95
CA ALA A 45 10.70 17.12 -5.18
C ALA A 45 10.98 15.62 -4.96
N THR A 46 10.50 14.79 -5.89
CA THR A 46 10.66 13.34 -5.91
C THR A 46 12.12 12.93 -6.13
N ARG A 47 12.55 11.85 -5.47
CA ARG A 47 13.91 11.29 -5.65
C ARG A 47 13.96 10.45 -6.92
N ARG A 48 15.15 10.38 -7.52
CA ARG A 48 15.42 9.43 -8.61
C ARG A 48 15.37 8.00 -8.09
N ILE A 49 14.61 7.14 -8.77
CA ILE A 49 14.56 5.70 -8.50
C ILE A 49 15.73 5.04 -9.24
N PRO A 50 16.56 4.21 -8.55
CA PRO A 50 17.62 3.43 -9.18
C PRO A 50 17.08 2.60 -10.35
N VAL A 51 17.82 2.54 -11.46
CA VAL A 51 17.35 1.89 -12.69
C VAL A 51 16.90 0.44 -12.44
N ALA A 52 17.69 -0.30 -11.66
CA ALA A 52 17.38 -1.70 -11.30
C ALA A 52 16.06 -1.89 -10.53
N LEU A 53 15.50 -0.83 -9.92
CA LEU A 53 14.27 -0.90 -9.14
C LEU A 53 13.07 -0.26 -9.87
N ARG A 54 13.28 0.43 -11.00
CA ARG A 54 12.21 1.17 -11.68
C ARG A 54 11.04 0.29 -12.06
N ASP A 55 11.32 -0.85 -12.69
CA ASP A 55 10.26 -1.76 -13.15
C ASP A 55 9.50 -2.36 -11.98
N LYS A 56 10.19 -2.79 -10.93
CA LYS A 56 9.57 -3.32 -9.71
C LYS A 56 8.66 -2.30 -9.04
N VAL A 57 9.12 -1.06 -8.91
CA VAL A 57 8.34 0.02 -8.30
C VAL A 57 7.12 0.35 -9.15
N LYS A 58 7.29 0.43 -10.48
CA LYS A 58 6.17 0.66 -11.39
C LYS A 58 5.12 -0.44 -11.30
N THR A 59 5.53 -1.71 -11.37
CA THR A 59 4.61 -2.86 -11.25
C THR A 59 3.84 -2.82 -9.93
N GLU A 60 4.48 -2.44 -8.82
CA GLU A 60 3.78 -2.34 -7.54
C GLU A 60 2.78 -1.18 -7.51
N LEU A 61 3.15 -0.01 -8.05
CA LEU A 61 2.23 1.13 -8.15
C LEU A 61 1.02 0.82 -9.05
N ASP A 62 1.25 0.16 -10.19
CA ASP A 62 0.19 -0.24 -11.12
C ASP A 62 -0.78 -1.24 -10.44
N LYS A 63 -0.27 -2.19 -9.65
CA LYS A 63 -1.11 -3.11 -8.85
C LYS A 63 -1.92 -2.38 -7.79
N LEU A 64 -1.33 -1.44 -7.06
CA LEU A 64 -2.03 -0.67 -6.03
C LEU A 64 -3.14 0.20 -6.65
N GLU A 65 -2.91 0.73 -7.85
CA GLU A 65 -3.92 1.46 -8.63
C GLU A 65 -5.05 0.53 -9.09
N GLU A 66 -4.72 -0.65 -9.64
CA GLU A 66 -5.71 -1.66 -10.06
C GLU A 66 -6.58 -2.15 -8.87
N MET A 67 -5.97 -2.29 -7.69
CA MET A 67 -6.67 -2.63 -6.45
C MET A 67 -7.53 -1.48 -5.89
N GLY A 68 -7.45 -0.28 -6.48
CA GLY A 68 -8.17 0.91 -6.01
C GLY A 68 -7.66 1.48 -4.68
N ILE A 69 -6.42 1.16 -4.30
CA ILE A 69 -5.80 1.65 -3.04
C ILE A 69 -5.23 3.06 -3.24
N ILE A 70 -4.70 3.35 -4.43
CA ILE A 70 -4.17 4.66 -4.81
C ILE A 70 -4.77 5.10 -6.15
N GLU A 71 -4.70 6.40 -6.43
CA GLU A 71 -5.16 6.97 -7.69
C GLU A 71 -4.15 8.00 -8.24
N LYS A 72 -4.17 8.20 -9.55
CA LYS A 72 -3.40 9.26 -10.22
C LYS A 72 -4.01 10.63 -9.95
N VAL A 73 -3.19 11.54 -9.43
CA VAL A 73 -3.55 12.95 -9.27
C VAL A 73 -2.89 13.75 -10.39
N ASN A 74 -3.69 14.23 -11.35
CA ASN A 74 -3.21 15.01 -12.49
C ASN A 74 -3.24 16.54 -12.25
N GLN A 75 -3.81 16.96 -11.12
CA GLN A 75 -3.95 18.36 -10.73
C GLN A 75 -2.77 18.77 -9.84
N PRO A 76 -2.31 20.03 -9.85
CA PRO A 76 -1.38 20.53 -8.86
C PRO A 76 -1.93 20.38 -7.44
N THR A 77 -1.13 19.83 -6.52
CA THR A 77 -1.48 19.71 -5.10
C THR A 77 -0.54 20.52 -4.23
N GLU A 78 -1.06 21.01 -3.11
CA GLU A 78 -0.28 21.77 -2.13
C GLU A 78 0.70 20.87 -1.34
N TRP A 79 0.46 19.55 -1.33
CA TRP A 79 1.22 18.57 -0.57
C TRP A 79 1.84 17.55 -1.51
N ILE A 80 3.18 17.48 -1.54
CA ILE A 80 3.94 16.45 -2.24
C ILE A 80 5.02 15.91 -1.32
N ASN A 81 4.99 14.59 -1.11
CA ASN A 81 6.00 13.88 -0.34
C ASN A 81 6.90 13.02 -1.23
N ARG A 82 8.12 12.75 -0.76
CA ARG A 82 9.08 11.90 -1.48
C ARG A 82 8.71 10.42 -1.32
N LEU A 83 8.72 9.69 -2.43
CA LEU A 83 8.73 8.23 -2.41
C LEU A 83 10.11 7.70 -1.97
N VAL A 84 10.11 6.70 -1.10
CA VAL A 84 11.31 5.94 -0.71
C VAL A 84 11.06 4.47 -1.01
N THR A 85 12.03 3.81 -1.67
CA THR A 85 11.93 2.40 -2.06
C THR A 85 12.76 1.58 -1.09
N VAL A 86 12.12 0.59 -0.46
CA VAL A 86 12.78 -0.31 0.51
C VAL A 86 12.56 -1.74 0.04
N GLN A 87 13.65 -2.48 -0.13
CA GLN A 87 13.60 -3.89 -0.43
C GLN A 87 13.53 -4.65 0.89
N LYS A 88 12.47 -5.43 1.11
CA LYS A 88 12.41 -6.33 2.25
C LYS A 88 13.37 -7.51 2.00
N PRO A 89 14.19 -7.91 2.99
CA PRO A 89 14.85 -9.21 2.93
C PRO A 89 13.76 -10.30 2.89
N ASN A 90 13.99 -11.33 2.10
CA ASN A 90 13.07 -12.47 1.95
C ASN A 90 12.90 -13.23 3.27
#